data_AF-A0A940QYW7-F1
#
_entry.id   AF-A0A940QYW7-F1
#
_cell.length_a   1.000
_cell.length_b   1.000
_cell.length_c   1.000
_cell.angle_alpha   90.00
_cell.angle_beta   90.00
_cell.angle_gamma   90.00
#
_symmetry.space_group_name_H-M   'P 1'
#
loop_
_entity.id
_entity.type
_entity.pdbx_description
1 polymer ?
#
loop_
_entity_poly.entity_id
_entity_poly.type
_entity_poly.pdbx_seq_one_letter_code
_entity_poly.pdbx_strand_id
1 'polypeptide(L)'
;MTGEKGKRQWFFACMIFLLAFVPRTGYGADITISDILTTNGDWTLNGVMTATSFSGNGSGLSNVTASGLSCSGCVSQTQINTSQVQTRVGSSCATGSSIRAINSDGTVVCQTDDNSGGTVTSVGTGAGLSGGPVTTTGTISVDFTGSTGSANSASRSDHYHNNYLQYGNVAVVALSNGDYTDPVAAMSDLSTWCGTPSATNPCLLKIMPGVYDVYGSALQMLGYVDIEGSGENTTKIKGYIDSSLSGVVIGASNAEIRFLTVENSGGGATKIAIYNISASPKITNVKATASTGYLINYGVYNISSSPTMTNVTATASGGNTTCAGVYNTSSSPAMTNVTATASGGSNWNVGVFNVSSSSPTMVNVTASASGAFSYGVYNSSSSPLMMNVTATSSGGGPSGSGIRNYSSSAVMMNVKAIASGSTLENCGVNNESSSPQMTNVIATGSGGSDTYGVRNDASSPTMTGVSATGSGGSMYNRGVYSRTSGIVTINHSIIAGSLQAILNNADAITRVGNTKLDGGPVTGGGVTCAGVYDENYTFYANTCP
;
A
#
# COMPACT_ATOMS: atom_id res chain seq x y z
N MET A 1 -22.92 55.00 -19.44
CA MET A 1 -21.96 53.91 -19.72
C MET A 1 -20.71 54.56 -20.27
N THR A 2 -19.68 54.83 -19.45
CA THR A 2 -18.60 53.90 -18.98
C THR A 2 -17.68 53.45 -20.12
N GLY A 3 -16.34 53.53 -20.04
CA GLY A 3 -15.49 54.01 -18.94
C GLY A 3 -13.99 54.01 -19.32
N GLU A 4 -13.24 54.86 -18.63
CA GLU A 4 -11.90 55.40 -18.88
C GLU A 4 -10.66 54.48 -18.74
N LYS A 5 -9.52 54.98 -19.26
CA LYS A 5 -8.16 54.80 -18.69
C LYS A 5 -7.39 56.14 -18.73
N GLY A 6 -6.79 56.57 -17.63
CA GLY A 6 -5.89 57.76 -17.51
C GLY A 6 -4.39 57.37 -17.61
N LYS A 7 -3.47 58.17 -18.19
CA LYS A 7 -2.93 59.51 -17.80
C LYS A 7 -2.02 59.43 -16.54
N ARG A 8 -0.79 59.98 -16.41
CA ARG A 8 -0.02 61.14 -16.99
C ARG A 8 1.52 60.90 -16.83
N GLN A 9 2.53 61.73 -17.22
CA GLN A 9 2.83 62.69 -18.31
C GLN A 9 4.35 63.08 -18.26
N TRP A 10 5.06 63.13 -19.41
CA TRP A 10 6.01 64.18 -19.92
C TRP A 10 7.29 64.59 -19.10
N PHE A 11 8.38 65.24 -19.61
CA PHE A 11 8.86 65.65 -20.96
C PHE A 11 10.42 65.91 -21.05
N PHE A 12 10.95 65.88 -22.29
CA PHE A 12 12.11 66.55 -22.96
C PHE A 12 13.52 66.86 -22.35
N ALA A 13 14.51 66.67 -23.25
CA ALA A 13 15.99 66.78 -23.22
C ALA A 13 16.67 68.18 -23.08
N CYS A 14 18.01 68.22 -22.86
CA CYS A 14 19.08 68.70 -23.81
C CYS A 14 20.39 69.24 -23.13
N MET A 15 21.55 69.13 -23.84
CA MET A 15 22.84 69.90 -23.80
C MET A 15 23.57 70.21 -22.44
N ILE A 16 24.87 69.92 -22.21
CA ILE A 16 26.19 70.28 -22.84
C ILE A 16 26.91 71.51 -22.19
N PHE A 17 28.04 71.21 -21.50
CA PHE A 17 29.33 71.94 -21.34
C PHE A 17 29.55 73.29 -20.59
N LEU A 18 30.69 73.29 -19.85
CA LEU A 18 31.74 74.33 -19.66
C LEU A 18 31.78 75.23 -18.40
N LEU A 19 33.02 75.60 -18.02
CA LEU A 19 33.48 76.30 -16.80
C LEU A 19 33.56 77.85 -16.93
N ALA A 20 33.76 78.54 -15.78
CA ALA A 20 34.85 79.51 -15.50
C ALA A 20 34.45 80.90 -14.90
N PHE A 21 35.48 81.64 -14.41
CA PHE A 21 35.51 83.04 -13.88
C PHE A 21 35.05 83.22 -12.41
N VAL A 22 35.87 83.53 -11.39
CA VAL A 22 37.13 84.35 -11.16
C VAL A 22 36.91 85.90 -11.12
N PRO A 23 37.76 86.75 -10.49
CA PRO A 23 37.60 87.30 -9.11
C PRO A 23 37.63 88.85 -9.02
N ARG A 24 37.70 89.46 -7.82
CA ARG A 24 38.41 90.76 -7.64
C ARG A 24 38.93 91.08 -6.21
N THR A 25 39.82 92.07 -6.15
CA THR A 25 40.81 92.40 -5.10
C THR A 25 40.69 93.84 -4.56
N GLY A 26 41.41 94.21 -3.47
CA GLY A 26 41.63 95.63 -3.11
C GLY A 26 42.41 95.98 -1.81
N TYR A 27 43.63 96.51 -1.97
CA TYR A 27 44.36 97.57 -1.19
C TYR A 27 44.76 97.47 0.30
N GLY A 28 45.97 97.99 0.63
CA GLY A 28 46.16 98.86 1.83
C GLY A 28 47.54 98.94 2.53
N ALA A 29 48.49 99.73 1.99
CA ALA A 29 49.57 100.53 2.65
C ALA A 29 50.46 99.96 3.79
N ASP A 30 51.74 100.36 3.82
CA ASP A 30 52.67 100.14 4.94
C ASP A 30 52.59 101.26 6.00
N ILE A 31 52.77 100.92 7.29
CA ILE A 31 52.70 101.84 8.44
C ILE A 31 53.94 101.66 9.33
N THR A 32 54.51 102.76 9.83
CA THR A 32 55.49 102.78 10.92
C THR A 32 54.90 103.54 12.12
N ILE A 33 54.93 102.94 13.31
CA ILE A 33 54.42 103.53 14.56
C ILE A 33 55.61 103.80 15.48
N SER A 34 55.81 105.06 15.87
CA SER A 34 56.98 105.49 16.66
C SER A 34 56.68 105.80 18.13
N ASP A 35 55.41 105.81 18.55
CA ASP A 35 54.96 106.03 19.93
C ASP A 35 54.00 104.93 20.38
N ILE A 36 53.96 104.69 21.69
CA ILE A 36 53.21 103.57 22.30
C ILE A 36 51.70 103.78 22.12
N LEU A 37 51.09 102.96 21.26
CA LEU A 37 49.65 103.01 20.97
C LEU A 37 48.85 102.38 22.12
N THR A 38 48.12 103.21 22.87
CA THR A 38 47.40 102.81 24.11
C THR A 38 45.88 102.70 23.95
N THR A 39 45.37 102.63 22.71
CA THR A 39 43.94 102.53 22.41
C THR A 39 43.55 101.12 21.94
N ASN A 40 42.62 100.48 22.64
CA ASN A 40 42.05 99.17 22.29
C ASN A 40 41.26 99.24 20.97
N GLY A 41 41.91 98.94 19.85
CA GLY A 41 41.28 98.76 18.54
C GLY A 41 42.12 97.86 17.65
N ASP A 42 41.47 97.07 16.80
CA ASP A 42 42.13 96.18 15.85
C ASP A 42 42.68 96.96 14.65
N TRP A 43 43.91 96.65 14.23
CA TRP A 43 44.56 97.24 13.05
C TRP A 43 44.85 96.17 12.00
N THR A 44 44.39 96.40 10.77
CA THR A 44 44.70 95.57 9.60
C THR A 44 45.64 96.31 8.66
N LEU A 45 46.77 95.70 8.32
CA LEU A 45 47.77 96.20 7.37
C LEU A 45 47.84 95.28 6.15
N ASN A 46 47.73 95.83 4.93
CA ASN A 46 47.85 95.08 3.68
C ASN A 46 49.21 95.39 3.03
N GLY A 47 50.27 94.93 3.70
CA GLY A 47 51.68 95.14 3.34
C GLY A 47 52.61 94.11 4.00
N VAL A 48 53.90 94.13 3.67
CA VAL A 48 54.89 93.21 4.26
C VAL A 48 55.46 93.85 5.53
N MET A 49 55.02 93.36 6.69
CA MET A 49 55.42 93.91 7.98
C MET A 49 56.78 93.36 8.43
N THR A 50 57.86 94.09 8.17
CA THR A 50 59.23 93.77 8.61
C THR A 50 59.54 94.40 9.97
N ALA A 51 59.46 93.60 11.04
CA ALA A 51 59.85 94.01 12.40
C ALA A 51 60.99 93.13 12.94
N THR A 52 61.83 93.70 13.81
CA THR A 52 62.94 92.98 14.47
C THR A 52 62.47 92.06 15.59
N SER A 53 61.26 92.26 16.13
CA SER A 53 60.59 91.36 17.08
C SER A 53 59.08 91.60 17.09
N PHE A 54 58.31 90.58 17.49
CA PHE A 54 56.87 90.66 17.77
C PHE A 54 56.60 90.00 19.13
N SER A 55 55.75 90.61 19.97
CA SER A 55 55.29 90.00 21.23
C SER A 55 53.75 89.95 21.27
N GLY A 56 53.18 88.75 21.07
CA GLY A 56 51.74 88.47 21.07
C GLY A 56 51.47 86.96 20.92
N ASN A 57 50.21 86.53 21.02
CA ASN A 57 49.83 85.11 20.98
C ASN A 57 49.82 84.48 19.56
N GLY A 58 50.18 85.23 18.51
CA GLY A 58 50.35 84.74 17.14
C GLY A 58 49.07 84.31 16.40
N SER A 59 47.88 84.43 16.99
CA SER A 59 46.64 84.01 16.33
C SER A 59 46.28 84.93 15.16
N GLY A 60 46.13 84.38 13.95
CA GLY A 60 45.67 85.11 12.76
C GLY A 60 46.77 85.61 11.80
N LEU A 61 48.06 85.47 12.14
CA LEU A 61 49.16 85.91 11.27
C LEU A 61 49.48 84.85 10.19
N SER A 62 49.29 85.20 8.93
CA SER A 62 49.74 84.43 7.76
C SER A 62 50.83 85.20 6.99
N ASN A 63 51.71 84.49 6.27
CA ASN A 63 52.83 85.05 5.48
C ASN A 63 53.93 85.83 6.24
N VAL A 64 54.12 85.62 7.56
CA VAL A 64 55.30 86.13 8.27
C VAL A 64 56.53 85.28 7.98
N THR A 65 57.44 85.77 7.12
CA THR A 65 58.78 85.19 6.91
C THR A 65 59.80 85.85 7.85
N ALA A 66 59.78 85.45 9.12
CA ALA A 66 60.78 85.86 10.11
C ALA A 66 61.73 84.69 10.42
N SER A 67 63.04 84.92 10.35
CA SER A 67 64.09 83.94 10.69
C SER A 67 64.23 83.64 12.19
N GLY A 68 63.19 83.93 12.98
CA GLY A 68 63.19 83.90 14.44
C GLY A 68 61.79 83.90 15.06
N LEU A 69 60.84 83.16 14.47
CA LEU A 69 59.47 83.08 14.97
C LEU A 69 59.36 82.12 16.17
N SER A 70 59.46 82.63 17.41
CA SER A 70 59.26 81.83 18.62
C SER A 70 57.80 81.85 19.10
N CYS A 71 56.99 80.90 18.65
CA CYS A 71 55.67 80.62 19.22
C CYS A 71 55.78 79.63 20.39
N SER A 72 55.27 79.99 21.57
CA SER A 72 55.07 79.02 22.67
C SER A 72 53.82 78.18 22.39
N GLY A 73 54.02 76.93 21.94
CA GLY A 73 52.97 75.92 21.77
C GLY A 73 52.65 75.48 20.34
N CYS A 74 53.28 76.07 19.32
CA CYS A 74 53.05 75.69 17.92
C CYS A 74 53.89 74.46 17.51
N VAL A 75 53.26 73.47 16.86
CA VAL A 75 53.94 72.30 16.26
C VAL A 75 53.84 72.40 14.74
N SER A 76 54.98 72.48 14.05
CA SER A 76 55.07 72.58 12.59
C SER A 76 55.10 71.21 11.92
N GLN A 77 54.87 71.17 10.60
CA GLN A 77 54.69 69.90 9.87
C GLN A 77 55.97 69.04 9.78
N THR A 78 57.15 69.62 10.02
CA THR A 78 58.42 68.89 10.19
C THR A 78 58.62 68.30 11.58
N GLN A 79 57.75 68.60 12.55
CA GLN A 79 57.78 68.07 13.92
C GLN A 79 56.80 66.90 14.14
N ILE A 80 56.04 66.49 13.11
CA ILE A 80 55.11 65.34 13.18
C ILE A 80 55.73 64.13 12.46
N ASN A 81 56.26 63.19 13.24
CA ASN A 81 56.75 61.91 12.72
C ASN A 81 55.62 60.87 12.71
N THR A 82 55.05 60.59 11.53
CA THR A 82 53.93 59.63 11.38
C THR A 82 54.28 58.20 11.79
N SER A 83 55.55 57.81 11.77
CA SER A 83 56.02 56.49 12.27
C SER A 83 55.98 56.35 13.80
N GLN A 84 55.80 57.46 14.53
CA GLN A 84 55.62 57.49 15.99
C GLN A 84 54.20 57.89 16.40
N VAL A 85 53.47 58.62 15.55
CA VAL A 85 52.10 59.07 15.88
C VAL A 85 51.07 57.95 15.72
N GLN A 86 51.32 56.95 14.88
CA GLN A 86 50.42 55.81 14.69
C GLN A 86 50.68 54.63 15.66
N THR A 87 51.55 54.82 16.65
CA THR A 87 51.89 53.81 17.69
C THR A 87 50.92 53.80 18.89
N ARG A 88 49.78 54.50 18.82
CA ARG A 88 48.81 54.62 19.94
C ARG A 88 47.84 53.45 20.09
N VAL A 89 48.24 52.24 19.70
CA VAL A 89 47.49 51.00 19.97
C VAL A 89 48.48 49.97 20.48
N GLY A 90 48.73 49.98 21.79
CA GLY A 90 49.84 49.24 22.41
C GLY A 90 49.67 47.72 22.49
N SER A 91 48.47 47.20 22.20
CA SER A 91 48.16 45.77 22.22
C SER A 91 46.90 45.44 21.42
N SER A 92 46.61 44.15 21.21
CA SER A 92 45.32 43.65 20.75
C SER A 92 44.52 43.06 21.92
N CYS A 93 43.20 42.93 21.77
CA CYS A 93 42.39 42.13 22.68
C CYS A 93 42.63 40.63 22.50
N ALA A 94 42.43 39.86 23.56
CA ALA A 94 42.44 38.40 23.51
C ALA A 94 41.23 37.86 22.71
N THR A 95 41.37 36.65 22.16
CA THR A 95 40.29 35.94 21.46
C THR A 95 39.05 35.82 22.35
N GLY A 96 37.87 36.18 21.84
CA GLY A 96 36.64 36.27 22.64
C GLY A 96 36.42 37.63 23.32
N SER A 97 37.21 38.65 22.98
CA SER A 97 37.02 40.04 23.42
C SER A 97 37.19 41.03 22.27
N SER A 98 36.55 42.19 22.38
CA SER A 98 36.61 43.28 21.40
C SER A 98 37.11 44.59 22.02
N ILE A 99 37.64 45.50 21.19
CA ILE A 99 38.13 46.80 21.65
C ILE A 99 36.93 47.70 21.96
N ARG A 100 36.80 48.11 23.22
CA ARG A 100 35.75 49.02 23.69
C ARG A 100 36.20 50.49 23.69
N ALA A 101 37.48 50.73 23.99
CA ALA A 101 38.09 52.05 23.95
C ALA A 101 39.61 51.96 23.74
N ILE A 102 40.21 53.06 23.29
CA ILE A 102 41.66 53.27 23.23
C ILE A 102 41.94 54.56 24.00
N ASN A 103 42.77 54.48 25.03
CA ASN A 103 43.07 55.61 25.90
C ASN A 103 44.03 56.61 25.22
N SER A 104 44.13 57.82 25.76
CA SER A 104 45.00 58.88 25.22
C SER A 104 46.49 58.52 25.23
N ASP A 105 46.91 57.60 26.11
CA ASP A 105 48.26 57.03 26.19
C ASP A 105 48.51 55.87 25.20
N GLY A 106 47.48 55.41 24.49
CA GLY A 106 47.51 54.30 23.54
C GLY A 106 47.25 52.91 24.12
N THR A 107 46.89 52.80 25.41
CA THR A 107 46.46 51.53 26.00
C THR A 107 45.06 51.13 25.52
N VAL A 108 44.84 49.82 25.33
CA VAL A 108 43.59 49.26 24.78
C VAL A 108 42.72 48.69 25.90
N VAL A 109 41.46 49.13 25.95
CA VAL A 109 40.45 48.61 26.89
C VAL A 109 39.56 47.61 26.16
N CYS A 110 39.64 46.36 26.57
CA CYS A 110 38.88 45.26 25.98
C CYS A 110 37.58 44.96 26.77
N GLN A 111 36.54 44.55 26.06
CA GLN A 111 35.33 43.95 26.63
C GLN A 111 35.21 42.51 26.12
N THR A 112 35.02 41.56 27.04
CA THR A 112 34.63 40.18 26.72
C THR A 112 33.27 40.16 26.04
N ASP A 113 33.09 39.27 25.07
CA ASP A 113 31.79 39.06 24.44
C ASP A 113 30.81 38.45 25.44
N ASP A 114 29.75 39.20 25.77
CA ASP A 114 28.77 38.83 26.80
C ASP A 114 27.81 37.71 26.35
N ASN A 115 27.90 37.21 25.11
CA ASN A 115 27.04 36.11 24.63
C ASN A 115 27.70 35.13 23.63
N SER A 116 28.82 34.51 24.02
CA SER A 116 29.43 33.42 23.24
C SER A 116 28.80 32.03 23.45
N GLY A 117 27.59 31.94 24.02
CA GLY A 117 26.84 30.69 24.22
C GLY A 117 25.33 30.92 24.20
N GLY A 118 24.64 30.32 23.22
CA GLY A 118 23.20 30.58 22.98
C GLY A 118 22.27 30.16 24.12
N THR A 119 20.97 30.43 23.96
CA THR A 119 19.92 30.34 25.01
C THR A 119 19.73 28.99 25.72
N VAL A 120 20.45 27.92 25.35
CA VAL A 120 20.45 26.63 26.04
C VAL A 120 21.78 26.48 26.78
N THR A 121 21.79 26.77 28.08
CA THR A 121 22.98 26.70 28.94
C THR A 121 23.21 25.31 29.57
N SER A 122 22.19 24.45 29.58
CA SER A 122 22.31 23.06 30.02
C SER A 122 21.19 22.19 29.46
N VAL A 123 21.49 20.94 29.11
CA VAL A 123 20.48 19.90 28.84
C VAL A 123 20.58 18.82 29.91
N GLY A 124 19.57 18.72 30.78
CA GLY A 124 19.45 17.64 31.76
C GLY A 124 18.80 16.39 31.16
N THR A 125 19.25 15.21 31.59
CA THR A 125 18.69 13.92 31.18
C THR A 125 17.77 13.36 32.26
N GLY A 126 16.52 13.05 31.88
CA GLY A 126 15.59 12.30 32.73
C GLY A 126 15.87 10.79 32.73
N ALA A 127 15.06 10.02 33.47
CA ALA A 127 15.16 8.56 33.49
C ALA A 127 15.03 7.96 32.07
N GLY A 128 15.85 6.95 31.77
CA GLY A 128 15.96 6.33 30.43
C GLY A 128 16.96 7.01 29.50
N LEU A 129 17.63 8.09 29.92
CA LEU A 129 18.71 8.75 29.18
C LEU A 129 19.97 8.85 30.05
N SER A 130 21.13 8.57 29.44
CA SER A 130 22.47 8.69 30.03
C SER A 130 23.30 9.76 29.32
N GLY A 131 24.39 10.23 29.93
CA GLY A 131 25.32 11.18 29.32
C GLY A 131 25.01 12.68 29.50
N GLY A 132 24.03 13.04 30.33
CA GLY A 132 23.80 14.41 30.81
C GLY A 132 24.18 14.63 32.28
N PRO A 133 24.20 15.89 32.78
CA PRO A 133 23.84 17.11 32.07
C PRO A 133 24.93 17.62 31.12
N VAL A 134 24.56 18.05 29.91
CA VAL A 134 25.50 18.64 28.94
C VAL A 134 25.50 20.16 29.08
N THR A 135 26.67 20.75 29.40
CA THR A 135 26.86 22.20 29.63
C THR A 135 27.78 22.88 28.62
N THR A 136 28.39 22.13 27.70
CA THR A 136 29.27 22.67 26.62
C THR A 136 29.19 21.79 25.39
N THR A 137 29.70 20.56 25.46
CA THR A 137 29.57 19.54 24.41
C THR A 137 29.54 18.16 25.07
N GLY A 138 28.66 17.27 24.61
CA GLY A 138 28.54 15.91 25.13
C GLY A 138 27.49 15.12 24.36
N THR A 139 27.47 13.80 24.56
CA THR A 139 26.53 12.89 23.90
C THR A 139 25.51 12.38 24.91
N ILE A 140 24.23 12.64 24.66
CA ILE A 140 23.14 11.99 25.38
C ILE A 140 22.83 10.67 24.65
N SER A 141 22.87 9.57 25.40
CA SER A 141 22.55 8.21 24.93
C SER A 141 21.27 7.73 25.58
N VAL A 142 20.57 6.79 24.96
CA VAL A 142 19.48 6.06 25.64
C VAL A 142 20.10 5.08 26.62
N ASP A 143 19.59 5.04 27.85
CA ASP A 143 19.99 4.07 28.86
C ASP A 143 19.09 2.84 28.79
N PHE A 144 19.68 1.70 28.43
CA PHE A 144 18.98 0.42 28.32
C PHE A 144 19.15 -0.47 29.58
N THR A 145 19.80 0.02 30.64
CA THR A 145 20.06 -0.80 31.84
C THR A 145 18.76 -1.13 32.58
N GLY A 146 18.23 -2.33 32.33
CA GLY A 146 16.93 -2.80 32.80
C GLY A 146 16.09 -3.53 31.75
N SER A 147 16.46 -3.46 30.46
CA SER A 147 15.83 -4.23 29.38
C SER A 147 16.88 -4.70 28.36
N THR A 148 16.70 -5.89 27.78
CA THR A 148 17.72 -6.63 27.00
C THR A 148 17.92 -6.11 25.55
N GLY A 149 17.80 -4.79 25.33
CA GLY A 149 17.87 -4.16 24.01
C GLY A 149 19.16 -3.38 23.76
N SER A 150 19.68 -3.48 22.54
CA SER A 150 20.67 -2.55 21.98
C SER A 150 20.33 -2.29 20.51
N ALA A 151 20.20 -1.03 20.10
CA ALA A 151 19.90 -0.65 18.72
C ALA A 151 20.46 0.73 18.36
N ASN A 152 21.18 0.82 17.24
CA ASN A 152 21.67 2.09 16.69
C ASN A 152 20.58 2.90 15.94
N SER A 153 19.35 2.40 15.94
CA SER A 153 18.16 3.05 15.40
C SER A 153 16.93 2.55 16.13
N ALA A 154 16.16 3.44 16.74
CA ALA A 154 14.83 3.08 17.24
C ALA A 154 13.91 2.75 16.04
N SER A 155 13.36 1.54 16.00
CA SER A 155 12.22 1.27 15.13
C SER A 155 11.05 2.13 15.58
N ARG A 156 10.32 2.74 14.64
CA ARG A 156 9.11 3.54 14.91
C ARG A 156 7.94 2.61 15.24
N SER A 157 8.00 1.96 16.40
CA SER A 157 7.09 0.87 16.80
C SER A 157 6.37 1.11 18.13
N ASP A 158 6.46 2.32 18.69
CA ASP A 158 5.83 2.70 19.97
C ASP A 158 4.44 3.34 19.82
N HIS A 159 3.99 3.67 18.60
CA HIS A 159 2.63 4.10 18.34
C HIS A 159 2.07 3.55 17.01
N TYR A 160 1.03 2.75 17.12
CA TYR A 160 0.27 2.23 15.98
C TYR A 160 -0.73 3.28 15.48
N HIS A 161 -0.62 3.68 14.22
CA HIS A 161 -1.53 4.65 13.58
C HIS A 161 -2.89 4.06 13.15
N ASN A 162 -3.21 2.84 13.57
CA ASN A 162 -4.45 2.15 13.22
C ASN A 162 -5.24 1.79 14.50
N ASN A 163 -6.55 2.09 14.51
CA ASN A 163 -7.49 1.69 15.57
C ASN A 163 -7.82 0.18 15.50
N TYR A 164 -6.79 -0.66 15.31
CA TYR A 164 -6.91 -2.11 15.33
C TYR A 164 -6.85 -2.63 16.77
N LEU A 165 -7.29 -3.87 16.95
CA LEU A 165 -7.26 -4.58 18.23
C LEU A 165 -5.86 -4.48 18.87
N GLN A 166 -5.79 -3.84 20.03
CA GLN A 166 -4.59 -3.89 20.87
C GLN A 166 -4.57 -5.25 21.56
N TYR A 167 -3.62 -6.09 21.16
CA TYR A 167 -3.34 -7.36 21.84
C TYR A 167 -2.62 -7.05 23.14
N GLY A 168 -3.17 -7.53 24.27
CA GLY A 168 -2.53 -7.36 25.58
C GLY A 168 -1.26 -8.21 25.73
N ASN A 169 -1.15 -9.27 24.92
CA ASN A 169 -0.08 -10.26 24.96
C ASN A 169 0.35 -10.61 23.53
N VAL A 170 1.66 -10.55 23.27
CA VAL A 170 2.26 -10.82 21.95
C VAL A 170 3.50 -11.67 22.12
N ALA A 171 3.65 -12.73 21.33
CA ALA A 171 4.91 -13.46 21.17
C ALA A 171 5.41 -13.31 19.73
N VAL A 172 6.72 -13.09 19.59
CA VAL A 172 7.40 -12.89 18.30
C VAL A 172 8.18 -14.15 17.92
N VAL A 173 7.79 -14.77 16.82
CA VAL A 173 8.49 -15.91 16.22
C VAL A 173 9.43 -15.39 15.13
N ALA A 174 10.73 -15.59 15.29
CA ALA A 174 11.73 -15.18 14.31
C ALA A 174 12.86 -16.21 14.20
N LEU A 175 13.43 -16.37 13.00
CA LEU A 175 14.56 -17.27 12.76
C LEU A 175 15.81 -16.95 13.62
N SER A 176 15.89 -15.72 14.14
CA SER A 176 16.85 -15.29 15.16
C SER A 176 16.29 -14.09 15.91
N ASN A 177 16.62 -13.94 17.19
CA ASN A 177 16.27 -12.78 18.04
C ASN A 177 14.75 -12.53 18.23
N GLY A 178 13.91 -13.53 18.03
CA GLY A 178 12.53 -13.55 18.53
C GLY A 178 12.43 -14.30 19.85
N ASP A 179 11.28 -14.22 20.51
CA ASP A 179 10.97 -14.98 21.72
C ASP A 179 11.01 -16.50 21.46
N TYR A 180 10.60 -16.90 20.24
CA TYR A 180 10.64 -18.27 19.75
C TYR A 180 11.22 -18.33 18.34
N THR A 181 11.80 -19.48 17.96
CA THR A 181 12.26 -19.78 16.60
C THR A 181 11.30 -20.68 15.81
N ASP A 182 10.37 -21.36 16.50
CA ASP A 182 9.38 -22.28 15.93
C ASP A 182 7.97 -21.85 16.39
N PRO A 183 7.00 -21.64 15.46
CA PRO A 183 5.63 -21.27 15.83
C PRO A 183 4.88 -22.38 16.56
N VAL A 184 5.22 -23.67 16.38
CA VAL A 184 4.58 -24.78 17.11
C VAL A 184 5.04 -24.79 18.57
N ALA A 185 6.32 -24.57 18.84
CA ALA A 185 6.84 -24.36 20.20
C ALA A 185 6.17 -23.16 20.88
N ALA A 186 6.05 -22.02 20.19
CA ALA A 186 5.38 -20.83 20.71
C ALA A 186 3.90 -21.06 21.07
N MET A 187 3.15 -21.77 20.23
CA MET A 187 1.76 -22.16 20.54
C MET A 187 1.64 -23.22 21.65
N SER A 188 2.70 -23.99 21.89
CA SER A 188 2.75 -24.97 22.99
C SER A 188 3.02 -24.30 24.35
N ASP A 189 3.68 -23.13 24.36
CA ASP A 189 4.11 -22.39 25.55
C ASP A 189 3.20 -21.20 25.90
N LEU A 190 1.92 -21.27 25.50
CA LEU A 190 0.94 -20.19 25.67
C LEU A 190 0.80 -19.69 27.13
N SER A 191 0.99 -20.54 28.12
CA SER A 191 0.93 -20.14 29.54
C SER A 191 1.97 -19.09 29.91
N THR A 192 3.10 -19.05 29.19
CA THR A 192 4.24 -18.17 29.49
C THR A 192 4.05 -16.77 28.92
N TRP A 193 3.46 -16.64 27.72
CA TRP A 193 3.33 -15.35 27.01
C TRP A 193 1.90 -14.83 26.84
N CYS A 194 0.87 -15.69 26.92
CA CYS A 194 -0.54 -15.34 26.74
C CYS A 194 -1.41 -15.66 27.98
N GLY A 195 -0.99 -16.62 28.81
CA GLY A 195 -1.78 -17.12 29.93
C GLY A 195 -2.98 -17.94 29.44
N THR A 196 -4.20 -17.41 29.60
CA THR A 196 -5.45 -18.04 29.13
C THR A 196 -6.11 -17.17 28.06
N PRO A 197 -6.10 -17.58 26.77
CA PRO A 197 -6.78 -16.86 25.70
C PRO A 197 -8.28 -16.71 25.97
N SER A 198 -8.82 -15.50 25.77
CA SER A 198 -10.26 -15.23 25.90
C SER A 198 -10.67 -13.96 25.16
N ALA A 199 -11.97 -13.68 25.05
CA ALA A 199 -12.47 -12.44 24.44
C ALA A 199 -11.94 -11.16 25.14
N THR A 200 -11.59 -11.25 26.42
CA THR A 200 -10.99 -10.16 27.21
C THR A 200 -9.46 -10.24 27.31
N ASN A 201 -8.85 -11.32 26.79
CA ASN A 201 -7.41 -11.51 26.67
C ASN A 201 -7.08 -12.07 25.28
N PRO A 202 -7.22 -11.25 24.22
CA PRO A 202 -6.79 -11.62 22.88
C PRO A 202 -5.25 -11.56 22.80
N CYS A 203 -4.66 -12.61 22.23
CA CYS A 203 -3.22 -12.76 22.08
C CYS A 203 -2.82 -12.78 20.61
N LEU A 204 -1.58 -12.36 20.31
CA LEU A 204 -1.03 -12.36 18.95
C LEU A 204 0.26 -13.18 18.88
N LEU A 205 0.29 -14.18 18.01
CA LEU A 205 1.52 -14.80 17.54
C LEU A 205 2.00 -14.06 16.29
N LYS A 206 3.01 -13.19 16.45
CA LYS A 206 3.61 -12.45 15.33
C LYS A 206 4.76 -13.26 14.73
N ILE A 207 4.60 -13.70 13.49
CA ILE A 207 5.62 -14.46 12.76
C ILE A 207 6.36 -13.50 11.81
N MET A 208 7.66 -13.36 12.04
CA MET A 208 8.55 -12.46 11.32
C MET A 208 8.88 -12.99 9.90
N PRO A 209 9.57 -12.22 9.03
CA PRO A 209 10.00 -12.72 7.72
C PRO A 209 10.82 -14.00 7.83
N GLY A 210 10.53 -14.99 7.00
CA GLY A 210 11.21 -16.29 7.02
C GLY A 210 10.38 -17.47 6.51
N VAL A 211 11.03 -18.63 6.47
CA VAL A 211 10.38 -19.92 6.22
C VAL A 211 10.52 -20.76 7.48
N TYR A 212 9.39 -21.14 8.07
CA TYR A 212 9.31 -21.91 9.31
C TYR A 212 8.79 -23.31 8.95
N ASP A 213 9.64 -24.33 9.08
CA ASP A 213 9.29 -25.72 8.79
C ASP A 213 8.78 -26.40 10.07
N VAL A 214 7.50 -26.74 10.09
CA VAL A 214 6.83 -27.44 11.20
C VAL A 214 6.89 -28.96 11.04
N TYR A 215 7.54 -29.45 9.97
CA TYR A 215 7.71 -30.85 9.64
C TYR A 215 6.38 -31.65 9.63
N GLY A 216 6.21 -32.56 10.58
CA GLY A 216 4.99 -33.37 10.78
C GLY A 216 4.06 -32.85 11.87
N SER A 217 4.42 -31.76 12.57
CA SER A 217 3.66 -31.20 13.68
C SER A 217 2.76 -30.07 13.18
N ALA A 218 1.44 -30.25 13.25
CA ALA A 218 0.50 -29.21 12.84
C ALA A 218 0.58 -27.98 13.76
N LEU A 219 0.54 -26.79 13.17
CA LEU A 219 0.34 -25.55 13.93
C LEU A 219 -1.14 -25.43 14.30
N GLN A 220 -1.47 -25.86 15.51
CA GLN A 220 -2.82 -25.77 16.06
C GLN A 220 -3.10 -24.32 16.50
N MET A 221 -4.01 -23.63 15.81
CA MET A 221 -4.58 -22.38 16.30
C MET A 221 -5.43 -22.66 17.54
N LEU A 222 -5.53 -21.68 18.46
CA LEU A 222 -6.50 -21.69 19.55
C LEU A 222 -7.38 -20.44 19.45
N GLY A 223 -8.61 -20.51 19.99
CA GLY A 223 -9.51 -19.38 19.99
C GLY A 223 -8.93 -18.19 20.77
N TYR A 224 -9.14 -16.98 20.25
CA TYR A 224 -8.57 -15.72 20.76
C TYR A 224 -7.03 -15.61 20.68
N VAL A 225 -6.37 -16.50 19.94
CA VAL A 225 -4.95 -16.36 19.54
C VAL A 225 -4.87 -16.14 18.04
N ASP A 226 -4.65 -14.90 17.62
CA ASP A 226 -4.44 -14.56 16.21
C ASP A 226 -3.01 -14.90 15.78
N ILE A 227 -2.85 -15.35 14.54
CA ILE A 227 -1.55 -15.61 13.92
C ILE A 227 -1.33 -14.64 12.77
N GLU A 228 -0.30 -13.82 12.86
CA GLU A 228 -0.01 -12.78 11.88
C GLU A 228 1.41 -12.94 11.31
N GLY A 229 1.53 -13.08 10.00
CA GLY A 229 2.81 -13.02 9.31
C GLY A 229 3.26 -11.59 8.98
N SER A 230 4.36 -11.48 8.25
CA SER A 230 4.91 -10.20 7.78
C SER A 230 4.59 -9.91 6.30
N GLY A 231 3.73 -10.72 5.68
CA GLY A 231 3.33 -10.63 4.28
C GLY A 231 3.29 -12.00 3.60
N GLU A 232 2.34 -12.20 2.67
CA GLU A 232 2.13 -13.48 1.97
C GLU A 232 3.38 -13.98 1.23
N ASN A 233 4.20 -13.06 0.70
CA ASN A 233 5.46 -13.35 0.00
C ASN A 233 6.70 -13.34 0.93
N THR A 234 6.50 -13.17 2.24
CA THR A 234 7.56 -12.79 3.20
C THR A 234 7.64 -13.74 4.38
N THR A 235 6.49 -14.24 4.86
CA THR A 235 6.39 -15.24 5.92
C THR A 235 5.74 -16.49 5.36
N LYS A 236 6.42 -17.65 5.46
CA LYS A 236 5.90 -18.96 5.06
C LYS A 236 5.96 -19.94 6.23
N ILE A 237 4.85 -20.61 6.51
CA ILE A 237 4.80 -21.81 7.35
C ILE A 237 4.73 -23.01 6.42
N LYS A 238 5.65 -23.95 6.56
CA LYS A 238 5.78 -25.13 5.69
C LYS A 238 5.68 -26.41 6.52
N GLY A 239 5.08 -27.47 5.97
CA GLY A 239 5.19 -28.81 6.54
C GLY A 239 4.97 -29.91 5.50
N TYR A 240 4.98 -31.16 5.97
CA TYR A 240 4.89 -32.39 5.15
C TYR A 240 3.80 -33.36 5.62
N ILE A 241 2.82 -32.86 6.38
CA ILE A 241 1.79 -33.66 7.05
C ILE A 241 1.02 -34.52 6.05
N ASP A 242 1.03 -35.84 6.27
CA ASP A 242 0.28 -36.84 5.49
C ASP A 242 -0.91 -37.38 6.29
N SER A 243 -2.04 -36.67 6.21
CA SER A 243 -3.27 -37.03 6.92
C SER A 243 -4.48 -36.42 6.23
N SER A 244 -5.62 -37.12 6.25
CA SER A 244 -6.93 -36.58 5.87
C SER A 244 -7.64 -35.83 6.99
N LEU A 245 -7.08 -35.86 8.20
CA LEU A 245 -7.64 -35.30 9.44
C LEU A 245 -6.76 -34.18 10.04
N SER A 246 -5.77 -33.68 9.28
CA SER A 246 -4.87 -32.62 9.73
C SER A 246 -4.25 -31.87 8.54
N GLY A 247 -3.87 -30.62 8.76
CA GLY A 247 -3.13 -29.79 7.81
C GLY A 247 -1.97 -29.07 8.51
N VAL A 248 -1.17 -28.31 7.75
CA VAL A 248 -0.03 -27.55 8.31
C VAL A 248 -0.49 -26.51 9.33
N VAL A 249 -1.65 -25.92 9.12
CA VAL A 249 -2.38 -25.15 10.14
C VAL A 249 -3.74 -25.81 10.39
N ILE A 250 -4.09 -25.98 11.67
CA ILE A 250 -5.44 -26.36 12.08
C ILE A 250 -6.14 -25.13 12.67
N GLY A 251 -7.28 -24.75 12.10
CA GLY A 251 -8.00 -23.54 12.48
C GLY A 251 -8.78 -23.62 13.80
N ALA A 252 -9.04 -22.45 14.39
CA ALA A 252 -9.84 -22.30 15.60
C ALA A 252 -10.93 -21.21 15.43
N SER A 253 -12.10 -21.41 16.05
CA SER A 253 -13.12 -20.36 16.15
C SER A 253 -12.63 -19.20 17.00
N ASN A 254 -13.09 -17.98 16.70
CA ASN A 254 -12.69 -16.74 17.39
C ASN A 254 -11.19 -16.40 17.27
N ALA A 255 -10.53 -16.86 16.19
CA ALA A 255 -9.15 -16.54 15.87
C ALA A 255 -8.99 -16.21 14.39
N GLU A 256 -8.00 -15.39 14.06
CA GLU A 256 -7.61 -15.03 12.70
C GLU A 256 -6.22 -15.56 12.34
N ILE A 257 -6.06 -16.05 11.12
CA ILE A 257 -4.73 -16.21 10.49
C ILE A 257 -4.60 -15.26 9.30
N ARG A 258 -3.50 -14.50 9.25
CA ARG A 258 -3.33 -13.43 8.26
C ARG A 258 -1.90 -13.13 7.83
N PHE A 259 -1.77 -12.56 6.64
CA PHE A 259 -0.54 -12.03 6.03
C PHE A 259 0.62 -13.04 5.93
N LEU A 260 0.36 -14.27 5.49
CA LEU A 260 1.37 -15.33 5.33
C LEU A 260 1.03 -16.38 4.26
N THR A 261 2.02 -17.18 3.88
CA THR A 261 1.82 -18.43 3.13
C THR A 261 1.78 -19.63 4.08
N VAL A 262 0.85 -20.56 3.86
CA VAL A 262 0.86 -21.92 4.43
C VAL A 262 1.10 -22.92 3.29
N GLU A 263 2.08 -23.81 3.43
CA GLU A 263 2.50 -24.76 2.39
C GLU A 263 2.62 -26.19 2.94
N ASN A 264 1.76 -27.10 2.46
CA ASN A 264 1.92 -28.54 2.69
C ASN A 264 2.43 -29.21 1.41
N SER A 265 3.60 -29.86 1.49
CA SER A 265 4.30 -30.41 0.33
C SER A 265 4.95 -31.76 0.64
N GLY A 266 5.62 -32.37 -0.34
CA GLY A 266 6.30 -33.66 -0.19
C GLY A 266 5.40 -34.85 -0.50
N GLY A 267 5.96 -36.06 -0.34
CA GLY A 267 5.26 -37.32 -0.61
C GLY A 267 4.24 -37.70 0.47
N GLY A 268 3.41 -38.70 0.16
CA GLY A 268 2.33 -39.18 1.04
C GLY A 268 1.01 -39.32 0.30
N ALA A 269 -0.03 -39.78 0.98
CA ALA A 269 -1.37 -39.93 0.42
C ALA A 269 -2.15 -38.61 0.32
N THR A 270 -2.12 -37.77 1.36
CA THR A 270 -2.95 -36.58 1.50
C THR A 270 -2.14 -35.36 1.90
N LYS A 271 -2.41 -34.20 1.28
CA LYS A 271 -1.83 -32.91 1.67
C LYS A 271 -2.92 -31.87 1.86
N ILE A 272 -2.95 -31.26 3.04
CA ILE A 272 -3.88 -30.17 3.39
C ILE A 272 -3.05 -29.01 3.93
N ALA A 273 -3.20 -27.80 3.38
CA ALA A 273 -2.46 -26.65 3.90
C ALA A 273 -3.15 -26.08 5.15
N ILE A 274 -4.43 -25.70 5.03
CA ILE A 274 -5.25 -25.24 6.16
C ILE A 274 -6.44 -26.18 6.35
N TYR A 275 -6.59 -26.70 7.57
CA TYR A 275 -7.64 -27.64 7.95
C TYR A 275 -8.53 -27.07 9.06
N ASN A 276 -9.82 -26.91 8.79
CA ASN A 276 -10.79 -26.35 9.72
C ASN A 276 -11.85 -27.40 10.04
N ILE A 277 -11.79 -27.98 11.25
CA ILE A 277 -12.74 -29.01 11.72
C ILE A 277 -13.55 -28.49 12.90
N SER A 278 -14.87 -28.40 12.75
CA SER A 278 -15.80 -27.91 13.79
C SER A 278 -15.46 -26.52 14.36
N ALA A 279 -14.62 -25.76 13.66
CA ALA A 279 -14.01 -24.52 14.10
C ALA A 279 -13.93 -23.56 12.92
N SER A 280 -14.39 -22.31 13.09
CA SER A 280 -14.60 -21.35 11.99
C SER A 280 -13.70 -20.12 12.15
N PRO A 281 -12.41 -20.18 11.76
CA PRO A 281 -11.51 -19.05 11.83
C PRO A 281 -11.84 -17.94 10.82
N LYS A 282 -11.22 -16.78 11.01
CA LYS A 282 -11.04 -15.77 9.96
C LYS A 282 -9.72 -16.02 9.24
N ILE A 283 -9.70 -15.91 7.92
CA ILE A 283 -8.53 -16.12 7.07
C ILE A 283 -8.42 -14.91 6.15
N THR A 284 -7.41 -14.07 6.34
CA THR A 284 -7.28 -12.78 5.63
C THR A 284 -5.91 -12.61 5.01
N ASN A 285 -5.82 -12.39 3.70
CA ASN A 285 -4.52 -12.23 3.01
C ASN A 285 -3.60 -13.42 3.31
N VAL A 286 -4.04 -14.61 2.90
CA VAL A 286 -3.32 -15.86 3.10
C VAL A 286 -3.24 -16.64 1.81
N LYS A 287 -2.05 -17.17 1.52
CA LYS A 287 -1.83 -18.14 0.45
C LYS A 287 -1.73 -19.55 1.03
N ALA A 288 -2.70 -20.41 0.75
CA ALA A 288 -2.73 -21.80 1.21
C ALA A 288 -2.41 -22.74 0.04
N THR A 289 -1.28 -23.45 0.08
CA THR A 289 -0.80 -24.31 -1.01
C THR A 289 -0.62 -25.76 -0.56
N ALA A 290 -1.31 -26.69 -1.19
CA ALA A 290 -1.13 -28.13 -1.00
C ALA A 290 -0.68 -28.80 -2.30
N SER A 291 0.43 -29.55 -2.25
CA SER A 291 0.97 -30.18 -3.46
C SER A 291 1.62 -31.53 -3.21
N THR A 292 1.72 -32.33 -4.27
CA THR A 292 2.48 -33.60 -4.35
C THR A 292 1.98 -34.76 -3.49
N GLY A 293 0.80 -34.64 -2.86
CA GLY A 293 0.06 -35.78 -2.31
C GLY A 293 -0.42 -36.73 -3.43
N TYR A 294 -0.33 -38.04 -3.18
CA TYR A 294 -0.62 -39.10 -4.14
C TYR A 294 -2.12 -39.30 -4.40
N LEU A 295 -2.99 -39.13 -3.40
CA LEU A 295 -4.44 -39.28 -3.56
C LEU A 295 -5.14 -37.91 -3.55
N ILE A 296 -4.87 -37.10 -2.53
CA ILE A 296 -5.66 -35.90 -2.21
C ILE A 296 -4.76 -34.69 -1.95
N ASN A 297 -5.13 -33.52 -2.51
CA ASN A 297 -4.51 -32.24 -2.17
C ASN A 297 -5.60 -31.16 -1.97
N TYR A 298 -5.66 -30.53 -0.80
CA TYR A 298 -6.60 -29.44 -0.51
C TYR A 298 -5.89 -28.18 -0.01
N GLY A 299 -6.12 -27.03 -0.65
CA GLY A 299 -5.59 -25.74 -0.19
C GLY A 299 -6.20 -25.36 1.16
N VAL A 300 -7.53 -25.21 1.21
CA VAL A 300 -8.30 -25.05 2.44
C VAL A 300 -9.37 -26.13 2.49
N TYR A 301 -9.46 -26.87 3.61
CA TYR A 301 -10.48 -27.90 3.82
C TYR A 301 -11.30 -27.60 5.07
N ASN A 302 -12.61 -27.43 4.90
CA ASN A 302 -13.59 -27.11 5.92
C ASN A 302 -14.53 -28.31 6.15
N ILE A 303 -14.56 -28.82 7.38
CA ILE A 303 -15.48 -29.87 7.86
C ILE A 303 -16.31 -29.29 8.99
N SER A 304 -17.64 -29.27 8.84
CA SER A 304 -18.56 -28.70 9.83
C SER A 304 -18.15 -27.29 10.29
N SER A 305 -17.62 -26.49 9.36
CA SER A 305 -16.87 -25.27 9.61
C SER A 305 -17.21 -24.21 8.57
N SER A 306 -17.51 -22.99 9.00
CA SER A 306 -17.91 -21.90 8.10
C SER A 306 -17.00 -20.68 8.29
N PRO A 307 -15.70 -20.79 7.94
CA PRO A 307 -14.75 -19.69 8.11
C PRO A 307 -15.10 -18.49 7.22
N THR A 308 -14.59 -17.33 7.61
CA THR A 308 -14.63 -16.13 6.76
C THR A 308 -13.28 -16.00 6.05
N MET A 309 -13.29 -16.06 4.71
CA MET A 309 -12.10 -15.96 3.86
C MET A 309 -12.14 -14.65 3.07
N THR A 310 -11.13 -13.80 3.27
CA THR A 310 -10.97 -12.51 2.57
C THR A 310 -9.59 -12.41 1.93
N ASN A 311 -9.52 -12.14 0.62
CA ASN A 311 -8.25 -12.08 -0.12
C ASN A 311 -7.39 -13.36 0.06
N VAL A 312 -8.01 -14.54 -0.08
CA VAL A 312 -7.33 -15.83 0.10
C VAL A 312 -6.99 -16.46 -1.24
N THR A 313 -5.75 -16.93 -1.40
CA THR A 313 -5.34 -17.74 -2.56
C THR A 313 -5.14 -19.19 -2.12
N ALA A 314 -6.04 -20.09 -2.51
CA ALA A 314 -6.02 -21.50 -2.15
C ALA A 314 -5.71 -22.37 -3.37
N THR A 315 -4.57 -23.07 -3.35
CA THR A 315 -4.04 -23.84 -4.49
C THR A 315 -3.80 -25.29 -4.10
N ALA A 316 -4.32 -26.22 -4.90
CA ALA A 316 -4.05 -27.64 -4.83
C ALA A 316 -3.44 -28.17 -6.14
N SER A 317 -2.39 -29.00 -6.08
CA SER A 317 -1.81 -29.59 -7.29
C SER A 317 -1.24 -31.00 -7.13
N GLY A 318 -1.49 -31.88 -8.10
CA GLY A 318 -1.06 -33.29 -8.09
C GLY A 318 -2.25 -34.23 -7.88
N GLY A 319 -2.08 -35.34 -7.16
CA GLY A 319 -3.17 -36.22 -6.75
C GLY A 319 -3.70 -37.18 -7.82
N ASN A 320 -4.12 -38.37 -7.39
CA ASN A 320 -4.80 -39.35 -8.23
C ASN A 320 -6.33 -39.21 -8.11
N THR A 321 -6.84 -38.87 -6.92
CA THR A 321 -8.27 -38.90 -6.58
C THR A 321 -8.94 -37.53 -6.63
N THR A 322 -8.56 -36.60 -5.73
CA THR A 322 -9.25 -35.31 -5.62
C THR A 322 -8.29 -34.18 -5.27
N CYS A 323 -8.26 -33.15 -6.10
CA CYS A 323 -7.62 -31.88 -5.81
C CYS A 323 -8.65 -30.77 -5.72
N ALA A 324 -8.61 -29.98 -4.65
CA ALA A 324 -9.51 -28.85 -4.47
C ALA A 324 -8.79 -27.61 -3.93
N GLY A 325 -9.01 -26.44 -4.54
CA GLY A 325 -8.52 -25.17 -3.99
C GLY A 325 -9.16 -24.93 -2.61
N VAL A 326 -10.49 -24.91 -2.58
CA VAL A 326 -11.29 -24.90 -1.35
C VAL A 326 -12.25 -26.10 -1.36
N TYR A 327 -12.24 -26.90 -0.30
CA TYR A 327 -13.17 -28.01 -0.09
C TYR A 327 -14.06 -27.72 1.13
N ASN A 328 -15.38 -27.84 0.96
CA ASN A 328 -16.39 -27.60 2.00
C ASN A 328 -17.30 -28.84 2.13
N THR A 329 -17.34 -29.44 3.32
CA THR A 329 -18.33 -30.48 3.69
C THR A 329 -19.09 -30.09 4.95
N SER A 330 -20.42 -30.09 4.91
CA SER A 330 -21.29 -29.55 5.98
C SER A 330 -20.90 -28.12 6.40
N SER A 331 -20.45 -27.31 5.44
CA SER A 331 -19.64 -26.11 5.66
C SER A 331 -20.08 -24.97 4.73
N SER A 332 -20.44 -23.80 5.27
CA SER A 332 -20.95 -22.68 4.48
C SER A 332 -20.11 -21.41 4.67
N PRO A 333 -18.82 -21.41 4.28
CA PRO A 333 -17.96 -20.25 4.44
C PRO A 333 -18.44 -19.02 3.67
N ALA A 334 -18.06 -17.85 4.18
CA ALA A 334 -18.14 -16.59 3.46
C ALA A 334 -16.81 -16.33 2.73
N MET A 335 -16.83 -16.23 1.41
CA MET A 335 -15.66 -16.02 0.55
C MET A 335 -15.77 -14.67 -0.16
N THR A 336 -14.83 -13.76 0.10
CA THR A 336 -14.68 -12.47 -0.59
C THR A 336 -13.29 -12.36 -1.21
N ASN A 337 -13.21 -12.06 -2.51
CA ASN A 337 -11.95 -11.95 -3.25
C ASN A 337 -11.06 -13.22 -3.12
N VAL A 338 -11.67 -14.41 -3.16
CA VAL A 338 -10.95 -15.69 -3.04
C VAL A 338 -10.55 -16.21 -4.42
N THR A 339 -9.30 -16.63 -4.57
CA THR A 339 -8.82 -17.36 -5.75
C THR A 339 -8.58 -18.81 -5.36
N ALA A 340 -9.33 -19.75 -5.94
CA ALA A 340 -9.28 -21.17 -5.61
C ALA A 340 -8.89 -21.99 -6.87
N THR A 341 -7.75 -22.67 -6.85
CA THR A 341 -7.17 -23.35 -8.01
C THR A 341 -6.87 -24.82 -7.71
N ALA A 342 -7.26 -25.73 -8.62
CA ALA A 342 -6.90 -27.14 -8.56
C ALA A 342 -6.31 -27.63 -9.89
N SER A 343 -5.18 -28.35 -9.86
CA SER A 343 -4.56 -28.86 -11.10
C SER A 343 -3.87 -30.22 -10.98
N GLY A 344 -3.74 -30.93 -12.10
CA GLY A 344 -2.90 -32.13 -12.21
C GLY A 344 -3.51 -33.42 -11.64
N GLY A 345 -4.72 -33.35 -11.09
CA GLY A 345 -5.46 -34.50 -10.58
C GLY A 345 -5.86 -35.48 -11.68
N SER A 346 -5.57 -36.77 -11.46
CA SER A 346 -5.91 -37.84 -12.41
C SER A 346 -7.42 -38.19 -12.46
N ASN A 347 -8.19 -37.72 -11.47
CA ASN A 347 -9.64 -37.90 -11.42
C ASN A 347 -10.32 -36.52 -11.21
N TRP A 348 -10.61 -36.09 -9.98
CA TRP A 348 -11.34 -34.84 -9.72
C TRP A 348 -10.41 -33.64 -9.47
N ASN A 349 -10.63 -32.55 -10.19
CA ASN A 349 -10.01 -31.23 -9.97
C ASN A 349 -11.11 -30.20 -9.80
N VAL A 350 -11.14 -29.49 -8.67
CA VAL A 350 -12.22 -28.54 -8.37
C VAL A 350 -11.66 -27.22 -7.81
N GLY A 351 -12.03 -26.06 -8.37
CA GLY A 351 -11.67 -24.78 -7.78
C GLY A 351 -12.29 -24.65 -6.38
N VAL A 352 -13.63 -24.65 -6.31
CA VAL A 352 -14.40 -24.70 -5.06
C VAL A 352 -15.34 -25.91 -5.07
N PHE A 353 -15.15 -26.84 -4.13
CA PHE A 353 -15.95 -28.06 -3.98
C PHE A 353 -16.87 -27.96 -2.76
N ASN A 354 -18.18 -27.98 -2.98
CA ASN A 354 -19.20 -27.90 -1.95
C ASN A 354 -20.02 -29.20 -1.92
N VAL A 355 -19.99 -29.92 -0.79
CA VAL A 355 -20.73 -31.17 -0.58
C VAL A 355 -21.50 -31.17 0.74
N SER A 356 -22.51 -32.03 0.86
CA SER A 356 -23.19 -32.31 2.13
C SER A 356 -23.82 -31.07 2.78
N SER A 357 -24.72 -30.37 2.07
CA SER A 357 -25.38 -29.14 2.55
C SER A 357 -24.44 -27.93 2.75
N SER A 358 -23.34 -27.88 2.02
CA SER A 358 -22.40 -26.74 2.04
C SER A 358 -22.89 -25.62 1.14
N SER A 359 -23.44 -24.55 1.69
CA SER A 359 -24.03 -23.45 0.91
C SER A 359 -23.27 -22.13 1.12
N PRO A 360 -22.01 -22.03 0.66
CA PRO A 360 -21.20 -20.84 0.88
C PRO A 360 -21.74 -19.61 0.15
N THR A 361 -21.34 -18.44 0.65
CA THR A 361 -21.49 -17.17 -0.07
C THR A 361 -20.18 -16.84 -0.77
N MET A 362 -20.22 -16.65 -2.09
CA MET A 362 -19.06 -16.35 -2.94
C MET A 362 -19.24 -14.97 -3.59
N VAL A 363 -18.38 -14.02 -3.21
CA VAL A 363 -18.33 -12.67 -3.77
C VAL A 363 -16.95 -12.43 -4.38
N ASN A 364 -16.90 -12.05 -5.66
CA ASN A 364 -15.66 -11.81 -6.40
C ASN A 364 -14.69 -13.02 -6.36
N VAL A 365 -15.22 -14.25 -6.46
CA VAL A 365 -14.42 -15.48 -6.38
C VAL A 365 -13.97 -15.91 -7.77
N THR A 366 -12.69 -16.26 -7.90
CA THR A 366 -12.13 -16.91 -9.09
C THR A 366 -11.83 -18.36 -8.77
N ALA A 367 -12.55 -19.29 -9.39
CA ALA A 367 -12.43 -20.73 -9.15
C ALA A 367 -12.01 -21.45 -10.43
N SER A 368 -10.84 -22.08 -10.44
CA SER A 368 -10.22 -22.62 -11.67
C SER A 368 -9.75 -24.06 -11.49
N ALA A 369 -10.02 -24.92 -12.47
CA ALA A 369 -9.58 -26.31 -12.46
C ALA A 369 -9.03 -26.80 -13.81
N SER A 370 -7.96 -27.59 -13.76
CA SER A 370 -7.39 -28.29 -14.92
C SER A 370 -6.93 -29.70 -14.57
N GLY A 371 -6.87 -30.63 -15.52
CA GLY A 371 -6.58 -32.04 -15.27
C GLY A 371 -7.60 -32.96 -15.96
N ALA A 372 -7.94 -34.09 -15.34
CA ALA A 372 -8.87 -35.07 -15.91
C ALA A 372 -10.33 -34.58 -15.90
N PHE A 373 -11.10 -34.88 -14.84
CA PHE A 373 -12.37 -34.19 -14.60
C PHE A 373 -12.07 -32.85 -13.94
N SER A 374 -12.61 -31.76 -14.50
CA SER A 374 -12.28 -30.40 -14.05
C SER A 374 -13.52 -29.54 -13.88
N TYR A 375 -13.65 -28.93 -12.71
CA TYR A 375 -14.81 -28.13 -12.33
C TYR A 375 -14.36 -26.80 -11.72
N GLY A 376 -14.79 -25.66 -12.25
CA GLY A 376 -14.52 -24.36 -11.60
C GLY A 376 -15.17 -24.33 -10.22
N VAL A 377 -16.49 -24.50 -10.18
CA VAL A 377 -17.26 -24.75 -8.95
C VAL A 377 -18.05 -26.05 -9.10
N TYR A 378 -18.01 -26.92 -8.09
CA TYR A 378 -18.85 -28.12 -8.03
C TYR A 378 -19.69 -28.11 -6.76
N ASN A 379 -21.00 -28.23 -6.91
CA ASN A 379 -21.99 -28.24 -5.85
C ASN A 379 -22.74 -29.58 -5.86
N SER A 380 -22.70 -30.33 -4.76
CA SER A 380 -23.52 -31.54 -4.54
C SER A 380 -24.34 -31.42 -3.26
N SER A 381 -25.66 -31.51 -3.40
CA SER A 381 -26.64 -31.26 -2.33
C SER A 381 -26.33 -29.96 -1.57
N SER A 382 -26.03 -28.89 -2.31
CA SER A 382 -25.34 -27.69 -1.81
C SER A 382 -25.78 -26.47 -2.63
N SER A 383 -26.39 -25.44 -2.04
CA SER A 383 -27.03 -24.35 -2.80
C SER A 383 -26.37 -23.00 -2.51
N PRO A 384 -25.17 -22.73 -3.06
CA PRO A 384 -24.43 -21.49 -2.78
C PRO A 384 -25.07 -20.25 -3.41
N LEU A 385 -24.70 -19.10 -2.83
CA LEU A 385 -24.91 -17.78 -3.42
C LEU A 385 -23.62 -17.35 -4.13
N MET A 386 -23.70 -17.06 -5.43
CA MET A 386 -22.58 -16.63 -6.28
C MET A 386 -22.85 -15.24 -6.85
N MET A 387 -21.99 -14.29 -6.51
CA MET A 387 -22.01 -12.92 -7.03
C MET A 387 -20.63 -12.54 -7.58
N ASN A 388 -20.57 -12.11 -8.85
CA ASN A 388 -19.31 -11.76 -9.54
C ASN A 388 -18.29 -12.93 -9.55
N VAL A 389 -18.75 -14.17 -9.73
CA VAL A 389 -17.90 -15.37 -9.70
C VAL A 389 -17.41 -15.71 -11.10
N THR A 390 -16.11 -15.96 -11.26
CA THR A 390 -15.53 -16.56 -12.47
C THR A 390 -15.15 -18.01 -12.17
N ALA A 391 -15.77 -18.96 -12.86
CA ALA A 391 -15.59 -20.38 -12.67
C ALA A 391 -15.10 -21.03 -13.98
N THR A 392 -13.87 -21.54 -14.00
CA THR A 392 -13.19 -22.00 -15.22
C THR A 392 -12.76 -23.47 -15.11
N SER A 393 -13.06 -24.24 -16.15
CA SER A 393 -12.53 -25.57 -16.43
C SER A 393 -11.66 -25.52 -17.69
N SER A 394 -10.45 -26.06 -17.59
CA SER A 394 -9.47 -26.12 -18.68
C SER A 394 -8.71 -27.47 -18.66
N GLY A 395 -9.43 -28.58 -18.44
CA GLY A 395 -8.85 -29.91 -18.25
C GLY A 395 -8.91 -30.79 -19.49
N GLY A 396 -7.84 -31.54 -19.77
CA GLY A 396 -7.71 -32.43 -20.93
C GLY A 396 -8.33 -33.84 -20.78
N GLY A 397 -9.09 -34.10 -19.71
CA GLY A 397 -9.77 -35.39 -19.50
C GLY A 397 -11.15 -35.48 -20.18
N PRO A 398 -12.03 -36.40 -19.72
CA PRO A 398 -13.28 -36.69 -20.42
C PRO A 398 -14.30 -35.56 -20.35
N SER A 399 -14.51 -34.95 -19.18
CA SER A 399 -15.61 -33.99 -18.95
C SER A 399 -15.16 -32.82 -18.07
N GLY A 400 -15.52 -31.61 -18.50
CA GLY A 400 -15.23 -30.36 -17.82
C GLY A 400 -16.48 -29.50 -17.65
N SER A 401 -16.60 -28.78 -16.53
CA SER A 401 -17.65 -27.75 -16.40
C SER A 401 -17.17 -26.49 -15.69
N GLY A 402 -17.63 -25.32 -16.13
CA GLY A 402 -17.40 -24.08 -15.40
C GLY A 402 -18.05 -24.18 -14.02
N ILE A 403 -19.35 -24.47 -14.00
CA ILE A 403 -20.12 -24.76 -12.79
C ILE A 403 -20.88 -26.08 -12.98
N ARG A 404 -20.86 -26.95 -11.96
CA ARG A 404 -21.74 -28.13 -11.88
C ARG A 404 -22.58 -28.08 -10.62
N ASN A 405 -23.89 -28.24 -10.81
CA ASN A 405 -24.92 -28.31 -9.77
C ASN A 405 -25.56 -29.70 -9.80
N TYR A 406 -25.37 -30.49 -8.74
CA TYR A 406 -25.99 -31.80 -8.55
C TYR A 406 -26.89 -31.76 -7.32
N SER A 407 -28.20 -31.94 -7.48
CA SER A 407 -29.21 -31.76 -6.43
C SER A 407 -29.07 -30.39 -5.71
N SER A 408 -28.77 -29.33 -6.46
CA SER A 408 -28.20 -28.07 -5.95
C SER A 408 -28.83 -26.86 -6.63
N SER A 409 -29.58 -26.04 -5.91
CA SER A 409 -30.31 -24.89 -6.48
C SER A 409 -29.58 -23.58 -6.20
N ALA A 410 -28.39 -23.44 -6.79
CA ALA A 410 -27.53 -22.28 -6.61
C ALA A 410 -28.16 -20.98 -7.16
N VAL A 411 -27.83 -19.84 -6.54
CA VAL A 411 -28.19 -18.50 -7.04
C VAL A 411 -26.96 -17.86 -7.66
N MET A 412 -27.05 -17.50 -8.94
CA MET A 412 -25.94 -16.96 -9.75
C MET A 412 -26.29 -15.57 -10.27
N MET A 413 -25.50 -14.56 -9.87
CA MET A 413 -25.59 -13.17 -10.30
C MET A 413 -24.24 -12.69 -10.83
N ASN A 414 -24.19 -12.18 -12.07
CA ASN A 414 -22.96 -11.71 -12.71
C ASN A 414 -21.87 -12.81 -12.77
N VAL A 415 -22.23 -14.02 -13.16
CA VAL A 415 -21.35 -15.19 -13.11
C VAL A 415 -20.80 -15.52 -14.49
N LYS A 416 -19.51 -15.84 -14.57
CA LYS A 416 -18.86 -16.33 -15.80
C LYS A 416 -18.41 -17.78 -15.60
N ALA A 417 -19.10 -18.71 -16.24
CA ALA A 417 -18.84 -20.14 -16.15
C ALA A 417 -18.32 -20.66 -17.51
N ILE A 418 -17.06 -21.07 -17.56
CA ILE A 418 -16.36 -21.46 -18.79
C ILE A 418 -15.83 -22.89 -18.65
N ALA A 419 -16.06 -23.73 -19.67
CA ALA A 419 -15.39 -25.01 -19.83
C ALA A 419 -14.70 -25.11 -21.19
N SER A 420 -13.48 -25.62 -21.17
CA SER A 420 -12.66 -25.80 -22.37
C SER A 420 -11.66 -26.94 -22.19
N GLY A 421 -11.19 -27.49 -23.31
CA GLY A 421 -10.07 -28.42 -23.35
C GLY A 421 -10.42 -29.89 -23.03
N SER A 422 -11.60 -30.19 -22.48
CA SER A 422 -12.00 -31.59 -22.25
C SER A 422 -12.33 -32.29 -23.56
N THR A 423 -12.07 -33.59 -23.60
CA THR A 423 -12.08 -34.39 -24.84
C THR A 423 -13.48 -34.85 -25.24
N LEU A 424 -14.36 -35.17 -24.28
CA LEU A 424 -15.74 -35.57 -24.58
C LEU A 424 -16.71 -34.42 -24.35
N GLU A 425 -16.82 -33.88 -23.14
CA GLU A 425 -17.84 -32.89 -22.78
C GLU A 425 -17.23 -31.60 -22.18
N ASN A 426 -17.64 -30.43 -22.69
CA ASN A 426 -17.37 -29.12 -22.07
C ASN A 426 -18.69 -28.38 -21.84
N CYS A 427 -19.02 -28.06 -20.58
CA CYS A 427 -20.26 -27.38 -20.23
C CYS A 427 -20.03 -26.08 -19.44
N GLY A 428 -20.63 -24.96 -19.85
CA GLY A 428 -20.61 -23.73 -19.05
C GLY A 428 -21.24 -23.95 -17.67
N VAL A 429 -22.53 -24.26 -17.64
CA VAL A 429 -23.28 -24.62 -16.42
C VAL A 429 -24.01 -25.95 -16.60
N ASN A 430 -23.63 -26.97 -15.83
CA ASN A 430 -24.24 -28.29 -15.85
C ASN A 430 -25.15 -28.49 -14.63
N ASN A 431 -26.44 -28.73 -14.85
CA ASN A 431 -27.46 -28.88 -13.82
C ASN A 431 -28.07 -30.28 -13.86
N GLU A 432 -28.07 -30.96 -12.72
CA GLU A 432 -28.58 -32.32 -12.54
C GLU A 432 -29.46 -32.34 -11.29
N SER A 433 -30.74 -32.70 -11.42
CA SER A 433 -31.75 -32.65 -10.35
C SER A 433 -31.83 -31.29 -9.61
N SER A 434 -31.64 -30.18 -10.34
CA SER A 434 -31.32 -28.85 -9.78
C SER A 434 -32.24 -27.74 -10.31
N SER A 435 -32.51 -26.70 -9.51
CA SER A 435 -33.36 -25.55 -9.92
C SER A 435 -32.67 -24.19 -9.69
N PRO A 436 -31.48 -23.95 -10.28
CA PRO A 436 -30.71 -22.75 -10.02
C PRO A 436 -31.37 -21.50 -10.63
N GLN A 437 -31.11 -20.35 -10.00
CA GLN A 437 -31.51 -19.04 -10.51
C GLN A 437 -30.31 -18.36 -11.16
N MET A 438 -30.40 -18.03 -12.46
CA MET A 438 -29.31 -17.43 -13.23
C MET A 438 -29.70 -16.04 -13.74
N THR A 439 -29.02 -15.00 -13.24
CA THR A 439 -29.17 -13.61 -13.68
C THR A 439 -27.83 -13.06 -14.15
N ASN A 440 -27.77 -12.54 -15.38
CA ASN A 440 -26.53 -12.02 -15.99
C ASN A 440 -25.39 -13.05 -15.93
N VAL A 441 -25.62 -14.24 -16.51
CA VAL A 441 -24.66 -15.36 -16.48
C VAL A 441 -24.11 -15.59 -17.88
N ILE A 442 -22.79 -15.64 -18.02
CA ILE A 442 -22.11 -16.09 -19.24
C ILE A 442 -21.74 -17.56 -19.02
N ALA A 443 -22.33 -18.46 -19.79
CA ALA A 443 -22.13 -19.91 -19.68
C ALA A 443 -21.59 -20.44 -21.02
N THR A 444 -20.32 -20.83 -21.07
CA THR A 444 -19.63 -21.21 -22.32
C THR A 444 -18.97 -22.57 -22.22
N GLY A 445 -19.36 -23.50 -23.08
CA GLY A 445 -18.65 -24.76 -23.33
C GLY A 445 -17.92 -24.72 -24.68
N SER A 446 -16.65 -25.11 -24.72
CA SER A 446 -15.87 -25.08 -25.97
C SER A 446 -14.87 -26.24 -26.17
N GLY A 447 -14.79 -26.76 -27.39
CA GLY A 447 -13.93 -27.90 -27.75
C GLY A 447 -14.48 -29.28 -27.35
N GLY A 448 -13.74 -30.34 -27.68
CA GLY A 448 -14.11 -31.74 -27.40
C GLY A 448 -15.07 -32.35 -28.42
N SER A 449 -15.86 -33.34 -28.02
CA SER A 449 -16.98 -33.88 -28.83
C SER A 449 -18.24 -33.02 -28.67
N ASP A 450 -18.59 -32.74 -27.43
CA ASP A 450 -19.86 -32.19 -27.00
C ASP A 450 -19.65 -30.88 -26.24
N THR A 451 -20.34 -29.82 -26.66
CA THR A 451 -20.31 -28.53 -26.00
C THR A 451 -21.70 -28.04 -25.66
N TYR A 452 -21.82 -27.49 -24.45
CA TYR A 452 -23.07 -27.00 -23.88
C TYR A 452 -22.83 -25.64 -23.23
N GLY A 453 -23.64 -24.63 -23.57
CA GLY A 453 -23.71 -23.41 -22.76
C GLY A 453 -24.30 -23.76 -21.38
N VAL A 454 -25.54 -24.23 -21.38
CA VAL A 454 -26.21 -24.80 -20.19
C VAL A 454 -26.77 -26.19 -20.50
N ARG A 455 -26.50 -27.15 -19.63
CA ARG A 455 -27.07 -28.50 -19.66
C ARG A 455 -27.98 -28.72 -18.47
N ASN A 456 -29.14 -29.35 -18.70
CA ASN A 456 -30.16 -29.62 -17.69
C ASN A 456 -30.60 -31.10 -17.79
N ASP A 457 -30.41 -31.85 -16.71
CA ASP A 457 -30.95 -33.21 -16.51
C ASP A 457 -31.83 -33.16 -15.24
N ALA A 458 -33.09 -33.58 -15.33
CA ALA A 458 -34.10 -33.51 -14.26
C ALA A 458 -34.22 -32.13 -13.57
N SER A 459 -34.00 -31.04 -14.31
CA SER A 459 -33.67 -29.71 -13.75
C SER A 459 -34.61 -28.60 -14.23
N SER A 460 -34.89 -27.63 -13.35
CA SER A 460 -35.80 -26.50 -13.60
C SER A 460 -35.15 -25.13 -13.33
N PRO A 461 -34.10 -24.75 -14.10
CA PRO A 461 -33.46 -23.46 -13.97
C PRO A 461 -34.35 -22.29 -14.46
N THR A 462 -34.15 -21.13 -13.86
CA THR A 462 -34.57 -19.84 -14.43
C THR A 462 -33.36 -19.10 -14.97
N MET A 463 -33.47 -18.54 -16.17
CA MET A 463 -32.42 -17.83 -16.88
C MET A 463 -32.93 -16.46 -17.33
N THR A 464 -32.29 -15.39 -16.85
CA THR A 464 -32.57 -14.00 -17.27
C THR A 464 -31.26 -13.27 -17.57
N GLY A 465 -31.10 -12.71 -18.77
CA GLY A 465 -29.82 -12.11 -19.16
C GLY A 465 -28.68 -13.13 -19.30
N VAL A 466 -28.99 -14.38 -19.68
CA VAL A 466 -27.98 -15.44 -19.79
C VAL A 466 -27.43 -15.50 -21.21
N SER A 467 -26.11 -15.56 -21.35
CA SER A 467 -25.42 -15.86 -22.61
C SER A 467 -24.94 -17.31 -22.56
N ALA A 468 -25.70 -18.23 -23.13
CA ALA A 468 -25.39 -19.66 -23.14
C ALA A 468 -24.84 -20.09 -24.50
N THR A 469 -23.57 -20.54 -24.54
CA THR A 469 -22.86 -20.84 -25.80
C THR A 469 -22.20 -22.22 -25.76
N GLY A 470 -22.52 -23.08 -26.74
CA GLY A 470 -21.77 -24.30 -27.05
C GLY A 470 -21.13 -24.21 -28.44
N SER A 471 -19.79 -24.28 -28.52
CA SER A 471 -19.06 -24.04 -29.78
C SER A 471 -17.75 -24.82 -29.91
N GLY A 472 -17.39 -25.24 -31.13
CA GLY A 472 -16.11 -25.90 -31.41
C GLY A 472 -16.01 -27.36 -30.94
N GLY A 473 -17.11 -27.96 -30.49
CA GLY A 473 -17.23 -29.41 -30.33
C GLY A 473 -17.33 -30.09 -31.69
N SER A 474 -16.77 -31.30 -31.81
CA SER A 474 -16.72 -32.06 -33.07
C SER A 474 -17.99 -32.83 -33.42
N MET A 475 -18.89 -33.07 -32.46
CA MET A 475 -20.17 -33.77 -32.64
C MET A 475 -21.36 -32.87 -32.32
N TYR A 476 -21.42 -32.32 -31.10
CA TYR A 476 -22.58 -31.56 -30.64
C TYR A 476 -22.19 -30.16 -30.14
N ASN A 477 -22.88 -29.15 -30.64
CA ASN A 477 -22.69 -27.74 -30.28
C ASN A 477 -24.05 -27.13 -29.91
N ARG A 478 -24.33 -27.05 -28.60
CA ARG A 478 -25.65 -26.68 -28.08
C ARG A 478 -25.60 -25.48 -27.15
N GLY A 479 -26.48 -24.50 -27.37
CA GLY A 479 -26.64 -23.38 -26.44
C GLY A 479 -27.25 -23.84 -25.12
N VAL A 480 -28.48 -24.38 -25.18
CA VAL A 480 -29.14 -25.06 -24.07
C VAL A 480 -29.52 -26.48 -24.46
N TYR A 481 -29.26 -27.42 -23.56
CA TYR A 481 -29.69 -28.81 -23.69
C TYR A 481 -30.47 -29.26 -22.46
N SER A 482 -31.67 -29.79 -22.68
CA SER A 482 -32.56 -30.33 -21.65
C SER A 482 -32.83 -31.80 -21.96
N ARG A 483 -32.53 -32.70 -21.03
CA ARG A 483 -32.54 -34.16 -21.29
C ARG A 483 -33.81 -34.88 -20.85
N THR A 484 -34.32 -34.53 -19.68
CA THR A 484 -35.37 -35.25 -18.94
C THR A 484 -36.27 -34.25 -18.20
N SER A 485 -37.30 -34.73 -17.51
CA SER A 485 -38.39 -33.93 -16.94
C SER A 485 -37.93 -32.74 -16.08
N GLY A 486 -38.41 -31.54 -16.43
CA GLY A 486 -38.05 -30.29 -15.78
C GLY A 486 -38.63 -29.09 -16.53
N ILE A 487 -38.69 -27.93 -15.88
CA ILE A 487 -39.23 -26.70 -16.47
C ILE A 487 -38.11 -25.66 -16.55
N VAL A 488 -37.48 -25.58 -17.72
CA VAL A 488 -36.49 -24.54 -18.06
C VAL A 488 -37.24 -23.27 -18.45
N THR A 489 -36.91 -22.15 -17.81
CA THR A 489 -37.44 -20.83 -18.18
C THR A 489 -36.31 -19.91 -18.61
N ILE A 490 -36.39 -19.37 -19.83
CA ILE A 490 -35.38 -18.52 -20.47
C ILE A 490 -36.02 -17.19 -20.86
N ASN A 491 -35.49 -16.07 -20.38
CA ASN A 491 -35.96 -14.72 -20.73
C ASN A 491 -34.78 -13.79 -21.02
N HIS A 492 -34.95 -12.82 -21.92
CA HIS A 492 -33.98 -11.73 -22.15
C HIS A 492 -32.53 -12.23 -22.32
N SER A 493 -32.34 -13.32 -23.04
CA SER A 493 -31.08 -14.09 -23.08
C SER A 493 -30.52 -14.18 -24.51
N ILE A 494 -29.31 -14.72 -24.64
CA ILE A 494 -28.67 -15.07 -25.91
C ILE A 494 -28.26 -16.54 -25.82
N ILE A 495 -28.83 -17.38 -26.69
CA ILE A 495 -28.58 -18.82 -26.70
C ILE A 495 -27.97 -19.20 -28.05
N ALA A 496 -26.71 -19.67 -28.03
CA ALA A 496 -25.91 -19.90 -29.23
C ALA A 496 -25.38 -21.34 -29.31
N GLY A 497 -25.59 -22.01 -30.44
CA GLY A 497 -25.08 -23.35 -30.67
C GLY A 497 -25.18 -23.75 -32.13
N SER A 498 -24.05 -24.07 -32.78
CA SER A 498 -24.01 -24.27 -34.24
C SER A 498 -24.73 -25.52 -34.74
N LEU A 499 -25.01 -26.50 -33.87
CA LEU A 499 -25.89 -27.62 -34.22
C LEU A 499 -27.34 -27.32 -33.85
N GLN A 500 -27.56 -26.81 -32.65
CA GLN A 500 -28.87 -26.51 -32.05
C GLN A 500 -28.72 -25.37 -31.05
N ALA A 501 -29.45 -24.27 -31.21
CA ALA A 501 -29.54 -23.27 -30.15
C ALA A 501 -30.16 -23.91 -28.89
N ILE A 502 -31.25 -24.65 -29.06
CA ILE A 502 -31.94 -25.39 -27.98
C ILE A 502 -32.27 -26.81 -28.46
N LEU A 503 -31.95 -27.82 -27.65
CA LEU A 503 -32.47 -29.19 -27.78
C LEU A 503 -33.22 -29.59 -26.50
N ASN A 504 -34.45 -30.08 -26.66
CA ASN A 504 -35.32 -30.51 -25.57
C ASN A 504 -35.77 -31.97 -25.77
N ASN A 505 -35.17 -32.90 -25.03
CA ASN A 505 -35.49 -34.33 -25.08
C ASN A 505 -36.54 -34.73 -24.03
N ALA A 506 -37.25 -35.83 -24.30
CA ALA A 506 -38.25 -36.43 -23.40
C ALA A 506 -39.32 -35.44 -22.91
N ASP A 507 -39.85 -35.63 -21.71
CA ASP A 507 -40.90 -34.81 -21.08
C ASP A 507 -40.38 -33.47 -20.51
N ALA A 508 -39.23 -32.98 -21.00
CA ALA A 508 -38.71 -31.68 -20.61
C ALA A 508 -39.61 -30.55 -21.18
N ILE A 509 -39.77 -29.46 -20.44
CA ILE A 509 -40.50 -28.28 -20.87
C ILE A 509 -39.55 -27.09 -20.87
N THR A 510 -39.40 -26.42 -22.03
CA THR A 510 -38.55 -25.24 -22.15
C THR A 510 -39.38 -24.04 -22.63
N ARG A 511 -39.48 -23.00 -21.81
CA ARG A 511 -40.20 -21.75 -22.11
C ARG A 511 -39.19 -20.65 -22.42
N VAL A 512 -39.31 -20.02 -23.59
CA VAL A 512 -38.34 -19.06 -24.12
C VAL A 512 -39.05 -17.74 -24.45
N GLY A 513 -38.72 -16.67 -23.74
CA GLY A 513 -39.26 -15.33 -23.96
C GLY A 513 -38.18 -14.33 -24.35
N ASN A 514 -38.47 -13.40 -25.25
CA ASN A 514 -37.65 -12.20 -25.52
C ASN A 514 -36.14 -12.50 -25.68
N THR A 515 -35.78 -13.57 -26.39
CA THR A 515 -34.42 -14.16 -26.38
C THR A 515 -33.88 -14.30 -27.79
N LYS A 516 -32.60 -13.99 -27.97
CA LYS A 516 -31.88 -14.27 -29.22
C LYS A 516 -31.52 -15.75 -29.27
N LEU A 517 -31.84 -16.40 -30.37
CA LEU A 517 -31.45 -17.76 -30.73
C LEU A 517 -30.45 -17.63 -31.88
N ASP A 518 -29.24 -18.17 -31.73
CA ASP A 518 -28.11 -17.86 -32.61
C ASP A 518 -27.50 -19.17 -33.15
N GLY A 519 -27.66 -19.40 -34.46
CA GLY A 519 -27.11 -20.56 -35.16
C GLY A 519 -28.12 -21.68 -35.43
N GLY A 520 -27.94 -22.84 -34.80
CA GLY A 520 -28.71 -24.05 -35.12
C GLY A 520 -30.16 -24.00 -34.65
N PRO A 521 -31.07 -24.79 -35.26
CA PRO A 521 -32.51 -24.76 -34.98
C PRO A 521 -32.85 -25.12 -33.53
N VAL A 522 -34.04 -24.68 -33.09
CA VAL A 522 -34.68 -25.18 -31.87
C VAL A 522 -35.36 -26.51 -32.16
N THR A 523 -34.97 -27.57 -31.45
CA THR A 523 -35.48 -28.92 -31.71
C THR A 523 -35.97 -29.63 -30.44
N GLY A 524 -36.86 -30.60 -30.65
CA GLY A 524 -37.46 -31.40 -29.58
C GLY A 524 -38.88 -30.97 -29.21
N GLY A 525 -39.61 -31.84 -28.50
CA GLY A 525 -40.95 -31.55 -28.01
C GLY A 525 -40.93 -30.56 -26.83
N GLY A 526 -42.07 -30.02 -26.43
CA GLY A 526 -42.20 -29.25 -25.18
C GLY A 526 -41.50 -27.88 -25.14
N VAL A 527 -40.94 -27.40 -26.24
CA VAL A 527 -40.42 -26.01 -26.33
C VAL A 527 -41.54 -25.04 -26.70
N THR A 528 -41.62 -23.91 -26.02
CA THR A 528 -42.56 -22.82 -26.34
C THR A 528 -41.80 -21.50 -26.40
N CYS A 529 -41.84 -20.86 -27.56
CA CYS A 529 -41.23 -19.54 -27.79
C CYS A 529 -42.27 -18.43 -27.80
N ALA A 530 -41.93 -17.27 -27.23
CA ALA A 530 -42.73 -16.06 -27.20
C ALA A 530 -41.84 -14.84 -27.46
N GLY A 531 -41.99 -14.21 -28.63
CA GLY A 531 -41.22 -13.03 -29.02
C GLY A 531 -39.70 -13.27 -29.09
N VAL A 532 -39.26 -14.39 -29.67
CA VAL A 532 -37.84 -14.70 -29.90
C VAL A 532 -37.36 -14.16 -31.25
N TYR A 533 -36.05 -14.11 -31.47
CA TYR A 533 -35.47 -13.70 -32.74
C TYR A 533 -34.16 -14.43 -33.07
N ASP A 534 -33.86 -14.58 -34.36
CA ASP A 534 -32.68 -15.29 -34.87
C ASP A 534 -31.41 -14.39 -34.95
N GLU A 535 -30.31 -14.90 -35.52
CA GLU A 535 -29.10 -14.11 -35.78
C GLU A 535 -29.27 -12.95 -36.78
N ASN A 536 -30.31 -13.00 -37.62
CA ASN A 536 -30.65 -11.97 -38.60
C ASN A 536 -31.69 -10.96 -38.08
N TYR A 537 -32.10 -11.07 -36.81
CA TYR A 537 -33.21 -10.32 -36.20
C TYR A 537 -34.59 -10.60 -36.83
N THR A 538 -34.78 -11.74 -37.49
CA THR A 538 -36.11 -12.26 -37.85
C THR A 538 -36.90 -12.51 -36.57
N PHE A 539 -38.10 -11.91 -36.45
CA PHE A 539 -38.92 -11.99 -35.25
C PHE A 539 -39.96 -13.11 -35.32
N TYR A 540 -40.04 -13.92 -34.25
CA TYR A 540 -40.97 -15.03 -34.11
C TYR A 540 -41.87 -14.81 -32.90
N ALA A 541 -43.15 -14.49 -33.16
CA ALA A 541 -44.10 -14.10 -32.13
C ALA A 541 -44.47 -15.26 -31.18
N ASN A 542 -44.73 -16.45 -31.72
CA ASN A 542 -45.24 -17.62 -31.01
C ASN A 542 -44.67 -18.96 -31.53
N THR A 543 -43.65 -18.91 -32.38
CA THR A 543 -42.94 -20.07 -32.94
C THR A 543 -41.45 -19.98 -32.58
N CYS A 544 -40.73 -21.09 -32.71
CA CYS A 544 -39.28 -21.11 -32.61
C CYS A 544 -38.66 -21.26 -34.02
N PRO A 545 -37.48 -20.65 -34.29
CA PRO A 545 -36.70 -20.88 -35.50
C PRO A 545 -36.08 -22.29 -35.57
#